data_AF-A0A2E2T9M2-F1
#
_entry.id   AF-A0A2E2T9M2-F1
#
_cell.length_a   1.000
_cell.length_b   1.000
_cell.length_c   1.000
_cell.angle_alpha   90.00
_cell.angle_beta   90.00
_cell.angle_gamma   90.00
#
_symmetry.space_group_name_H-M   'P 1'
#
loop_
_entity.id
_entity.type
_entity.pdbx_description
1 polymer ?
#
loop_
_entity_poly.entity_id
_entity_poly.type
_entity_poly.pdbx_seq_one_letter_code
_entity_poly.pdbx_strand_id
1 'polypeptide(L)'
;MLNLKLINMKNLLILPFILMSLVSASQIVFIPDTNFKNFLLADTIINTNKDGEIQITEASSSPRMNIVCINKNIKSVEGIKAFTNLVSFYCR
;
A
#
# COMPACT_ATOMS: atom_id res chain seq x y z
N MET A 1 21.97 1.04 27.32
CA MET A 1 21.12 2.14 27.81
C MET A 1 21.64 3.43 27.20
N LEU A 2 20.88 4.11 26.32
CA LEU A 2 21.34 5.38 25.75
C LEU A 2 21.52 6.40 26.88
N ASN A 3 22.68 7.05 26.94
CA ASN A 3 22.99 8.01 28.00
C ASN A 3 22.38 9.38 27.65
N LEU A 4 21.20 9.64 28.21
CA LEU A 4 20.41 10.85 27.97
C LEU A 4 21.15 12.15 28.33
N LYS A 5 22.18 12.10 29.20
CA LYS A 5 22.98 13.28 29.58
C LYS A 5 23.93 13.79 28.48
N LEU A 6 24.21 12.98 27.45
CA LEU A 6 25.08 13.36 26.33
C LEU A 6 24.30 14.03 25.17
N ILE A 7 22.96 14.00 25.20
CA ILE A 7 22.11 14.55 24.14
C ILE A 7 21.81 16.01 24.45
N ASN A 8 22.25 16.90 23.56
CA ASN A 8 22.03 18.35 23.69
C ASN A 8 20.53 18.67 23.70
N MET A 9 20.04 19.60 24.56
CA MET A 9 18.60 19.92 24.69
C MET A 9 17.97 20.39 23.36
N LYS A 10 18.75 21.03 22.48
CA LYS A 10 18.33 21.38 21.12
C LYS A 10 18.09 20.15 20.24
N ASN A 11 18.84 19.07 20.47
CA ASN A 11 18.72 17.81 19.73
C ASN A 11 17.53 16.96 20.23
N LEU A 12 17.12 17.16 21.48
CA LEU A 12 15.93 16.52 22.06
C LEU A 12 14.63 16.94 21.36
N LEU A 13 14.58 18.17 20.84
CA LEU A 13 13.44 18.71 20.06
C LEU A 13 13.34 18.11 18.64
N ILE A 14 14.42 17.51 18.12
CA ILE A 14 14.49 16.96 16.76
C ILE A 14 14.03 15.49 16.74
N LEU A 15 14.13 14.81 17.89
CA LEU A 15 13.79 13.39 18.05
C LEU A 15 12.33 13.04 17.68
N PRO A 16 11.30 13.84 18.04
CA PRO A 16 9.91 13.58 17.64
C PRO A 16 9.73 13.67 16.12
N PHE A 17 10.45 14.59 15.47
CA PHE A 17 10.39 14.79 14.02
C PHE A 17 10.98 13.60 13.24
N ILE A 18 12.05 13.00 13.79
CA ILE A 18 12.68 11.79 13.24
C ILE A 18 11.79 10.55 13.47
N LEU A 19 11.06 10.49 14.58
CA LEU A 19 10.15 9.37 14.85
C LEU A 19 8.90 9.42 13.96
N MET A 20 8.43 10.62 13.59
CA MET A 20 7.23 10.79 12.76
C MET A 20 7.46 10.38 11.30
N SER A 21 8.66 10.55 10.76
CA SER A 21 9.00 10.08 9.41
C SER A 21 9.08 8.56 9.29
N LEU A 22 9.33 7.85 10.40
CA LEU A 22 9.36 6.38 10.44
C LEU A 22 7.97 5.75 10.44
N VAL A 23 6.91 6.51 10.77
CA VAL A 23 5.52 6.04 10.77
C VAL A 23 4.80 6.61 9.54
N SER A 24 5.29 6.28 8.36
CA SER A 24 4.57 6.56 7.12
C SER A 24 3.51 5.48 6.90
N ALA A 25 2.33 5.65 7.48
CA ALA A 25 1.18 4.83 7.15
C ALA A 25 0.61 5.31 5.81
N SER A 26 0.73 4.47 4.77
CA SER A 26 0.11 4.76 3.48
C SER A 26 -1.40 4.57 3.59
N GLN A 27 -2.16 5.41 2.87
CA GLN A 27 -3.62 5.28 2.83
C GLN A 27 -4.02 3.94 2.20
N ILE A 28 -5.01 3.27 2.76
CA ILE A 28 -5.52 2.00 2.25
C ILE A 28 -6.52 2.27 1.12
N VAL A 29 -6.43 1.51 0.02
CA VAL A 29 -7.39 1.53 -1.08
C VAL A 29 -8.68 0.83 -0.62
N PHE A 30 -9.81 1.52 -0.74
CA PHE A 30 -11.11 0.92 -0.45
C PHE A 30 -11.49 -0.09 -1.53
N ILE A 31 -11.51 -1.38 -1.16
CA ILE A 31 -11.86 -2.51 -2.03
C ILE A 31 -12.95 -3.33 -1.33
N PRO A 32 -14.24 -3.07 -1.60
CA PRO A 32 -15.34 -3.72 -0.89
C PRO A 32 -15.57 -5.18 -1.31
N ASP A 33 -15.16 -5.57 -2.52
CA ASP A 33 -15.28 -6.95 -3.00
C ASP A 33 -14.10 -7.79 -2.52
N THR A 34 -14.38 -8.76 -1.63
CA THR A 34 -13.34 -9.63 -1.05
C THR A 34 -12.64 -10.49 -2.09
N ASN A 35 -13.31 -10.92 -3.17
CA ASN A 35 -12.67 -11.71 -4.22
C ASN A 35 -11.70 -10.84 -5.02
N PHE A 36 -12.06 -9.59 -5.28
CA PHE A 36 -11.17 -8.65 -5.94
C PHE A 36 -9.97 -8.29 -5.05
N LYS A 37 -10.20 -8.04 -3.75
CA LYS A 37 -9.12 -7.80 -2.78
C LYS A 37 -8.15 -8.98 -2.72
N ASN A 38 -8.67 -10.21 -2.58
CA ASN A 38 -7.85 -11.42 -2.52
C ASN A 38 -7.06 -11.66 -3.82
N PHE A 39 -7.66 -11.35 -4.98
CA PHE A 39 -6.97 -11.42 -6.26
C PHE A 39 -5.76 -10.47 -6.29
N LEU A 40 -5.92 -9.23 -5.84
CA LEU A 40 -4.83 -8.24 -5.78
C LEU A 40 -3.76 -8.61 -4.74
N LEU A 41 -4.17 -9.08 -3.56
CA LEU A 41 -3.28 -9.49 -2.48
C LEU A 41 -2.38 -10.69 -2.83
N ALA A 42 -2.83 -11.54 -3.77
CA ALA A 42 -2.07 -12.69 -4.23
C ALA A 42 -0.91 -12.31 -5.16
N ASP A 43 -0.93 -11.12 -5.77
CA ASP A 43 0.14 -10.63 -6.63
C ASP A 43 1.21 -9.90 -5.80
N THR A 44 2.39 -10.50 -5.66
CA THR A 44 3.50 -9.92 -4.89
C THR A 44 4.12 -8.66 -5.52
N ILE A 45 3.83 -8.39 -6.79
CA ILE A 45 4.23 -7.14 -7.44
C ILE A 45 3.31 -5.99 -7.00
N ILE A 46 2.05 -6.30 -6.68
CA ILE A 46 1.07 -5.34 -6.14
C ILE A 46 1.21 -5.26 -4.62
N ASN A 47 1.05 -6.37 -3.91
CA ASN A 47 1.11 -6.47 -2.45
C ASN A 47 2.57 -6.61 -1.97
N THR A 48 3.31 -5.51 -2.12
CA THR A 48 4.77 -5.48 -1.93
C THR A 48 5.17 -5.68 -0.47
N ASN A 49 4.35 -5.24 0.48
CA ASN A 49 4.66 -5.31 1.90
C ASN A 49 4.01 -6.50 2.63
N LYS A 50 3.04 -7.18 1.99
CA LYS A 50 2.37 -8.39 2.47
C LYS A 50 1.61 -8.19 3.80
N ASP A 51 1.08 -7.00 4.03
CA ASP A 51 0.36 -6.66 5.27
C ASP A 51 -1.13 -7.05 5.26
N GLY A 52 -1.63 -7.57 4.12
CA GLY A 52 -3.03 -7.97 3.96
C GLY A 52 -3.96 -6.85 3.49
N GLU A 53 -3.42 -5.67 3.22
CA GLU A 53 -4.10 -4.53 2.62
C GLU A 53 -3.47 -4.17 1.28
N ILE A 54 -4.17 -3.32 0.50
CA ILE A 54 -3.59 -2.68 -0.68
C ILE A 54 -3.51 -1.19 -0.38
N GLN A 55 -2.31 -0.65 -0.44
CA GLN A 55 -2.07 0.76 -0.15
C GLN A 55 -2.11 1.60 -1.43
N ILE A 56 -2.44 2.89 -1.32
CA ILE A 56 -2.42 3.82 -2.46
C ILE A 56 -1.03 3.86 -3.09
N THR A 57 0.01 3.83 -2.24
CA THR A 57 1.40 3.74 -2.70
C THR A 57 1.64 2.49 -3.54
N GLU A 58 1.19 1.32 -3.08
CA GLU A 58 1.34 0.05 -3.83
C GLU A 58 0.61 0.07 -5.17
N ALA A 59 -0.64 0.53 -5.18
CA ALA A 59 -1.43 0.62 -6.41
C ALA A 59 -0.82 1.62 -7.42
N SER A 60 -0.37 2.79 -6.95
CA SER A 60 0.19 3.85 -7.80
C SER A 60 1.66 3.62 -8.21
N SER A 61 2.44 2.91 -7.41
CA SER A 61 3.82 2.51 -7.71
C SER A 61 3.90 1.20 -8.49
N SER A 62 2.79 0.50 -8.68
CA SER A 62 2.77 -0.74 -9.45
C SER A 62 3.40 -0.50 -10.85
N PRO A 63 4.27 -1.42 -11.32
CA PRO A 63 4.81 -1.34 -12.67
C PRO A 63 3.70 -1.30 -13.70
N ARG A 64 4.00 -0.84 -14.91
CA ARG A 64 3.08 -0.95 -16.05
C ARG A 64 2.62 -2.40 -16.20
N MET A 65 1.34 -2.65 -15.95
CA MET A 65 0.83 -4.01 -15.84
C MET A 65 -0.56 -4.18 -16.44
N ASN A 66 -0.90 -5.44 -16.69
CA ASN A 66 -2.21 -5.88 -17.12
C ASN A 66 -2.87 -6.65 -15.98
N ILE A 67 -4.09 -6.26 -15.60
CA ILE A 67 -4.87 -7.01 -14.63
C ILE A 67 -5.90 -7.87 -15.37
N VAL A 68 -5.80 -9.19 -15.17
CA VAL A 68 -6.69 -10.18 -15.78
C VAL A 68 -7.26 -11.09 -14.70
N CYS A 69 -8.54 -10.94 -14.37
CA CYS A 69 -9.22 -11.65 -13.27
C CYS A 69 -10.46 -12.41 -13.75
N ILE A 70 -10.23 -13.52 -14.46
CA ILE A 70 -11.29 -14.30 -15.12
C ILE A 70 -11.74 -15.48 -14.25
N ASN A 71 -13.04 -15.73 -14.22
CA ASN A 71 -13.69 -16.77 -13.43
C ASN A 71 -13.42 -16.61 -11.92
N LYS A 72 -13.30 -15.36 -11.44
CA LYS A 72 -12.99 -15.05 -10.02
C LYS A 72 -14.22 -14.71 -9.18
N ASN A 73 -15.43 -14.72 -9.77
CA ASN A 73 -16.67 -14.35 -9.08
C ASN A 73 -16.60 -12.94 -8.43
N ILE A 74 -15.96 -12.00 -9.14
CA ILE A 74 -15.80 -10.60 -8.72
C ILE A 74 -17.05 -9.83 -9.15
N LYS A 75 -17.72 -9.20 -8.19
CA LYS A 75 -18.95 -8.43 -8.39
C LYS A 75 -18.69 -6.93 -8.45
N SER A 76 -17.65 -6.44 -7.77
CA SER A 76 -17.22 -5.05 -7.85
C SER A 76 -15.71 -4.94 -8.02
N VAL A 77 -15.30 -3.99 -8.86
CA VAL A 77 -13.89 -3.64 -9.11
C VAL A 77 -13.55 -2.28 -8.51
N GLU A 78 -14.37 -1.79 -7.56
CA GLU A 78 -14.06 -0.59 -6.80
C GLU A 78 -12.68 -0.71 -6.12
N GLY A 79 -11.92 0.39 -6.14
CA GLY A 79 -10.50 0.41 -5.80
C GLY A 79 -9.56 0.35 -7.02
N ILE A 80 -10.01 -0.13 -8.20
CA ILE A 80 -9.17 -0.20 -9.41
C ILE A 80 -8.63 1.17 -9.86
N LYS A 81 -9.35 2.26 -9.54
CA LYS A 81 -8.93 3.63 -9.88
C LYS A 81 -7.62 4.06 -9.20
N ALA A 82 -7.21 3.37 -8.14
CA ALA A 82 -5.93 3.64 -7.47
C ALA A 82 -4.72 3.18 -8.32
N PHE A 83 -4.93 2.31 -9.30
CA PHE A 83 -3.88 1.75 -10.15
C PHE A 83 -3.67 2.63 -11.39
N THR A 84 -2.85 3.67 -11.26
CA THR A 84 -2.66 4.68 -12.32
C THR A 84 -1.78 4.23 -13.48
N ASN A 85 -1.01 3.14 -13.32
CA ASN A 85 -0.10 2.61 -14.33
C ASN A 85 -0.69 1.40 -15.11
N LEU A 86 -2.00 1.16 -15.04
CA LEU A 86 -2.63 0.06 -15.78
C LEU A 86 -2.50 0.26 -17.29
N VAL A 87 -2.02 -0.78 -17.96
CA VAL A 87 -1.97 -0.85 -19.43
C VAL A 87 -3.27 -1.44 -19.97
N SER A 88 -3.79 -2.47 -19.32
CA SER A 88 -5.10 -3.04 -19.62
C SER A 88 -5.75 -3.66 -18.38
N PHE A 89 -7.07 -3.72 -18.39
CA PHE A 89 -7.89 -4.29 -17.34
C PHE A 89 -9.00 -5.13 -17.95
N TYR A 90 -9.05 -6.42 -17.58
CA TYR A 90 -10.11 -7.33 -18.01
C TYR A 90 -10.50 -8.27 -16.86
N CYS A 91 -11.76 -8.17 -16.42
CA CYS A 91 -12.28 -8.95 -15.30
C CYS A 91 -13.66 -9.49 -15.67
N ARG A 92 -13.88 -10.78 -15.45
CA ARG A 92 -15.13 -11.48 -15.82
C ARG A 92 -15.42 -12.65 -14.87
#